data_AF-A0A1I2LX16-F1
#
_entry.id   AF-A0A1I2LX16-F1
#
_cell.length_a   1.000
_cell.length_b   1.000
_cell.length_c   1.000
_cell.angle_alpha   90.00
_cell.angle_beta   90.00
_cell.angle_gamma   90.00
#
_symmetry.space_group_name_H-M   'P 1'
#
loop_
_entity.id
_entity.type
_entity.pdbx_description
1 polymer ?
#
loop_
_entity_poly.entity_id
_entity_poly.type
_entity_poly.pdbx_seq_one_letter_code
_entity_poly.pdbx_strand_id
1 'polypeptide(L)'
;MRPVGVLVGWIVLILLANTAIVYVLDVALRGQTAGGLLLAVAVPFLIMLINRSTAAEAVSRHAALCGWVAADPAGREWPWTDLRLRGTIRVLRAWSFVSEGFPITAGELKWTGNALAGAVEGETGEGVFVIVHLPAPLPSMAMRNRFDRLGDSPLLDRPELRRALLTGEIPPWTARGRTLFTIERRRTWLRPPAIEGAVHRALRVVELLAPAGDDLDQADR
;
A
#
# COMPACT_ATOMS: atom_id res chain seq x y z
N MET A 1 -22.45 16.19 -11.60
CA MET A 1 -23.21 15.26 -12.47
C MET A 1 -22.37 14.00 -12.65
N ARG A 2 -22.80 12.86 -12.09
CA ARG A 2 -22.05 11.59 -12.10
C ARG A 2 -22.21 10.88 -13.45
N PRO A 3 -21.18 10.14 -13.93
CA PRO A 3 -21.16 9.54 -15.26
C PRO A 3 -22.02 8.27 -15.30
N VAL A 4 -23.33 8.44 -15.46
CA VAL A 4 -24.29 7.32 -15.60
C VAL A 4 -23.91 6.43 -16.80
N GLY A 5 -23.34 7.01 -17.86
CA GLY A 5 -22.91 6.25 -19.05
C GLY A 5 -21.75 5.27 -18.80
N VAL A 6 -20.84 5.57 -17.87
CA VAL A 6 -19.70 4.68 -17.57
C VAL A 6 -20.19 3.44 -16.84
N LEU A 7 -21.14 3.59 -15.92
CA LEU A 7 -21.66 2.49 -15.11
C LEU A 7 -22.47 1.50 -15.96
N VAL A 8 -23.28 2.00 -16.90
CA VAL A 8 -24.03 1.16 -17.86
C VAL A 8 -23.08 0.40 -18.79
N GLY A 9 -22.02 1.06 -19.29
CA GLY A 9 -21.00 0.40 -20.12
C GLY A 9 -20.31 -0.77 -19.41
N TRP A 10 -19.96 -0.61 -18.13
CA TRP A 10 -19.38 -1.70 -17.33
C TRP A 10 -20.35 -2.84 -17.07
N ILE A 11 -21.63 -2.55 -16.81
CA ILE A 11 -22.66 -3.59 -16.59
C ILE A 11 -22.85 -4.42 -17.87
N VAL A 12 -22.93 -3.78 -19.03
CA VAL A 12 -23.04 -4.47 -20.33
C VAL A 12 -21.80 -5.32 -20.61
N LEU A 13 -20.61 -4.80 -20.33
CA LEU A 13 -19.36 -5.54 -20.50
C LEU A 13 -19.28 -6.77 -19.59
N ILE A 14 -19.67 -6.62 -18.32
CA ILE A 14 -19.71 -7.73 -17.34
C ILE A 14 -20.75 -8.76 -17.75
N LEU A 15 -21.93 -8.33 -18.22
CA LEU A 15 -22.95 -9.24 -18.72
C LEU A 15 -22.42 -10.02 -19.91
N LEU A 16 -21.90 -9.36 -20.95
CA LEU A 16 -21.33 -10.00 -22.13
C LEU A 16 -20.18 -10.95 -21.80
N ALA A 17 -19.30 -10.58 -20.88
CA ALA A 17 -18.22 -11.45 -20.41
C ALA A 17 -18.78 -12.70 -19.70
N ASN A 18 -19.81 -12.53 -18.85
CA ASN A 18 -20.46 -13.67 -18.20
C ASN A 18 -21.23 -14.54 -19.18
N THR A 19 -21.95 -13.98 -20.16
CA THR A 19 -22.63 -14.78 -21.20
C THR A 19 -21.64 -15.54 -22.05
N ALA A 20 -20.51 -14.93 -22.41
CA ALA A 20 -19.43 -15.61 -23.13
C ALA A 20 -18.83 -16.75 -22.29
N ILE A 21 -18.61 -16.53 -20.99
CA ILE A 21 -18.12 -17.58 -20.07
C ILE A 21 -19.13 -18.73 -19.97
N VAL A 22 -20.42 -18.43 -19.78
CA VAL A 22 -21.48 -19.44 -19.69
C VAL A 22 -21.63 -20.22 -21.00
N TYR A 23 -21.54 -19.55 -22.15
CA TYR A 23 -21.58 -20.18 -23.46
C TYR A 23 -20.36 -21.06 -23.72
N VAL A 24 -19.15 -20.59 -23.37
CA VAL A 24 -17.93 -21.38 -23.44
C VAL A 24 -18.00 -22.59 -22.49
N LEU A 25 -18.57 -22.44 -21.29
CA LEU A 25 -18.77 -23.54 -20.36
C LEU A 25 -19.77 -24.57 -20.89
N ASP A 26 -20.92 -24.13 -21.43
CA ASP A 26 -21.95 -25.01 -21.99
C ASP A 26 -21.43 -25.76 -23.23
N VAL A 27 -20.66 -25.09 -24.09
CA VAL A 27 -19.97 -25.72 -25.24
C VAL A 27 -18.88 -26.69 -24.78
N ALA A 28 -18.09 -26.33 -23.76
CA ALA A 28 -17.05 -27.21 -23.19
C ALA A 28 -17.64 -28.44 -22.48
N LEU A 29 -18.82 -28.30 -21.86
CA LEU A 29 -19.51 -29.37 -21.14
C LEU A 29 -20.29 -30.31 -22.08
N ARG A 30 -20.81 -29.81 -23.22
CA ARG A 30 -21.59 -30.62 -24.18
C ARG A 30 -20.76 -31.37 -25.21
N GLY A 31 -19.50 -31.02 -25.42
CA GLY A 31 -18.59 -31.75 -26.31
C GLY A 31 -17.17 -31.66 -25.80
N GLN A 32 -16.63 -32.78 -25.30
CA GLN A 32 -15.26 -32.95 -24.80
C GLN A 32 -14.21 -32.54 -25.85
N THR A 33 -13.99 -31.25 -26.02
CA THR A 33 -12.87 -30.72 -26.78
C THR A 33 -12.02 -29.92 -25.80
N ALA A 34 -10.75 -30.31 -25.68
CA ALA A 34 -9.78 -29.66 -24.79
C ALA A 34 -9.72 -28.12 -24.98
N GLY A 35 -10.15 -27.61 -26.14
CA GLY A 35 -10.26 -26.18 -26.43
C GLY A 35 -11.25 -25.40 -25.56
N GLY A 36 -12.39 -26.00 -25.18
CA GLY A 36 -13.38 -25.33 -24.33
C GLY A 36 -12.87 -25.10 -22.90
N LEU A 37 -12.21 -26.11 -22.32
CA LEU A 37 -11.54 -25.99 -21.01
C LEU A 37 -10.39 -24.98 -21.04
N LEU A 38 -9.59 -24.99 -22.12
CA LEU A 38 -8.49 -24.03 -22.27
C LEU A 38 -9.01 -22.59 -22.34
N LEU A 39 -10.10 -22.33 -23.06
CA LEU A 39 -10.75 -21.02 -23.10
C LEU A 39 -11.30 -20.59 -21.73
N ALA A 40 -11.95 -21.50 -21.01
CA ALA A 40 -12.50 -21.23 -19.67
C ALA A 40 -11.41 -20.80 -18.67
N VAL A 41 -10.17 -21.27 -18.83
CA VAL A 41 -9.02 -20.85 -18.02
C VAL A 41 -8.31 -19.62 -18.59
N ALA A 42 -8.16 -19.54 -19.92
CA ALA A 42 -7.42 -18.47 -20.57
C ALA A 42 -8.11 -17.10 -20.45
N VAL A 43 -9.44 -17.05 -20.59
CA VAL A 43 -10.21 -15.80 -20.51
C VAL A 43 -10.06 -15.09 -19.16
N PRO A 44 -10.33 -15.72 -17.99
CA PRO A 44 -10.16 -15.05 -16.71
C PRO A 44 -8.70 -14.68 -16.43
N PHE A 45 -7.75 -15.49 -16.89
CA PHE A 45 -6.32 -15.17 -16.77
C PHE A 45 -5.93 -13.92 -17.58
N LEU A 46 -6.41 -13.80 -18.82
CA LEU A 46 -6.21 -12.62 -19.65
C LEU A 46 -6.87 -11.37 -19.04
N ILE A 47 -8.10 -11.48 -18.55
CA ILE A 47 -8.79 -10.39 -17.84
C ILE A 47 -7.97 -9.96 -16.61
N MET A 48 -7.44 -10.91 -15.85
CA MET A 48 -6.57 -10.64 -14.70
C MET A 48 -5.31 -9.87 -15.12
N LEU A 49 -4.65 -10.27 -16.21
CA LEU A 49 -3.45 -9.61 -16.73
C LEU A 49 -3.73 -8.19 -17.23
N ILE A 50 -4.82 -7.99 -18.00
CA ILE A 50 -5.24 -6.67 -18.50
C ILE A 50 -5.60 -5.74 -17.34
N ASN A 51 -6.33 -6.23 -16.34
CA ASN A 51 -6.66 -5.45 -15.16
C ASN A 51 -5.41 -5.03 -14.36
N ARG A 52 -4.39 -5.89 -14.33
CA ARG A 52 -3.12 -5.59 -13.68
C ARG A 52 -2.29 -4.56 -14.45
N SER A 53 -2.20 -4.66 -15.78
CA SER A 53 -1.46 -3.70 -16.61
C SER A 53 -2.12 -2.32 -16.59
N THR A 54 -3.43 -2.27 -16.75
CA THR A 54 -4.21 -1.01 -16.70
C THR A 54 -4.10 -0.31 -15.35
N ALA A 55 -4.14 -1.07 -14.25
CA ALA A 55 -3.93 -0.51 -12.90
C ALA A 55 -2.50 0.07 -12.75
N ALA A 56 -1.49 -0.67 -13.21
CA ALA A 56 -0.11 -0.22 -13.25
C ALA A 56 0.08 1.08 -14.05
N GLU A 57 -0.51 1.17 -15.24
CA GLU A 57 -0.47 2.36 -16.08
C GLU A 57 -1.25 3.52 -15.47
N ALA A 58 -2.37 3.26 -14.80
CA ALA A 58 -3.14 4.29 -14.12
C ALA A 58 -2.32 4.97 -13.03
N VAL A 59 -1.55 4.20 -12.25
CA VAL A 59 -0.64 4.75 -11.24
C VAL A 59 0.48 5.56 -11.90
N SER A 60 1.15 5.04 -12.93
CA SER A 60 2.21 5.76 -13.63
C SER A 60 1.72 7.07 -14.26
N ARG A 61 0.53 7.07 -14.87
CA ARG A 61 -0.09 8.28 -15.42
C ARG A 61 -0.44 9.29 -14.34
N HIS A 62 -1.04 8.84 -13.24
CA HIS A 62 -1.35 9.71 -12.12
C HIS A 62 -0.08 10.32 -11.51
N ALA A 63 0.95 9.50 -11.29
CA ALA A 63 2.25 9.96 -10.81
C ALA A 63 2.84 11.05 -11.72
N ALA A 64 2.79 10.86 -13.04
CA ALA A 64 3.24 11.86 -14.00
C ALA A 64 2.41 13.16 -13.94
N LEU A 65 1.08 13.06 -13.83
CA LEU A 65 0.18 14.22 -13.71
C LEU A 65 0.42 15.01 -12.41
N CYS A 66 0.75 14.32 -11.32
CA CYS A 66 1.02 14.91 -10.02
C CYS A 66 2.49 15.32 -9.83
N GLY A 67 3.33 15.19 -10.86
CA GLY A 67 4.75 15.54 -10.81
C GLY A 67 5.58 14.65 -9.88
N TRP A 68 5.14 13.42 -9.60
CA TRP A 68 5.90 12.48 -8.79
C TRP A 68 7.12 11.97 -9.56
N VAL A 69 8.27 11.97 -8.92
CA VAL A 69 9.53 11.54 -9.53
C VAL A 69 9.70 10.05 -9.30
N ALA A 70 9.92 9.27 -10.36
CA ALA A 70 10.20 7.84 -10.22
C ALA A 70 11.50 7.64 -9.43
N ALA A 71 11.45 6.80 -8.39
CA ALA A 71 12.63 6.41 -7.63
C ALA A 71 13.07 5.01 -8.07
N ASP A 72 14.37 4.81 -8.24
CA ASP A 72 14.94 3.51 -8.63
C ASP A 72 14.76 2.48 -7.49
N PRO A 73 14.00 1.39 -7.69
CA PRO A 73 13.83 0.34 -6.71
C PRO A 73 15.12 -0.39 -6.32
N ALA A 74 16.08 -0.51 -7.25
CA ALA A 74 17.26 -1.34 -7.10
C ALA A 74 18.50 -0.57 -6.63
N GLY A 75 18.62 0.70 -6.98
CA GLY A 75 19.79 1.54 -6.67
C GLY A 75 19.81 2.19 -5.29
N ARG A 76 18.84 1.88 -4.40
CA ARG A 76 18.72 2.52 -3.08
C ARG A 76 18.58 1.49 -1.96
N GLU A 77 19.18 1.83 -0.81
CA GLU A 77 18.95 1.13 0.45
C GLU A 77 17.61 1.56 1.09
N TRP A 78 16.80 0.58 1.45
CA TRP A 78 15.48 0.80 2.05
C TRP A 78 15.54 0.72 3.58
N PRO A 79 14.73 1.50 4.33
CA PRO A 79 14.86 1.61 5.79
C PRO A 79 14.48 0.33 6.55
N TRP A 80 13.83 -0.63 5.89
CA TRP A 80 13.46 -1.94 6.43
C TRP A 80 14.46 -3.06 6.08
N THR A 81 15.66 -2.74 5.55
CA THR A 81 16.66 -3.76 5.19
C THR A 81 17.07 -4.60 6.41
N ASP A 82 17.18 -3.96 7.58
CA ASP A 82 17.50 -4.60 8.86
C ASP A 82 16.34 -5.41 9.46
N LEU A 83 15.10 -5.18 8.99
CA LEU A 83 13.91 -5.87 9.50
C LEU A 83 13.71 -7.28 8.92
N ARG A 84 14.60 -7.71 8.01
CA ARG A 84 14.51 -9.02 7.34
C ARG A 84 14.78 -10.16 8.33
N LEU A 85 13.74 -10.53 9.09
CA LEU A 85 13.84 -11.57 10.09
C LEU A 85 14.06 -12.93 9.44
N ARG A 86 13.23 -13.31 8.45
CA ARG A 86 13.42 -14.51 7.59
C ARG A 86 12.58 -14.40 6.31
N GLY A 87 13.11 -13.81 5.23
CA GLY A 87 12.40 -13.75 3.95
C GLY A 87 12.95 -12.72 2.98
N THR A 88 12.21 -12.45 1.90
CA THR A 88 12.60 -11.47 0.87
C THR A 88 11.58 -10.35 0.77
N ILE A 89 12.07 -9.12 0.55
CA ILE A 89 11.25 -7.94 0.24
C ILE A 89 11.78 -7.38 -1.07
N ARG A 90 10.90 -7.21 -2.05
CA ARG A 90 11.21 -6.63 -3.35
C ARG A 90 10.32 -5.43 -3.60
N VAL A 91 10.92 -4.25 -3.71
CA VAL A 91 10.23 -3.05 -4.20
C VAL A 91 10.02 -3.23 -5.71
N LEU A 92 8.77 -3.10 -6.15
CA LEU A 92 8.43 -3.19 -7.56
C LEU A 92 8.51 -1.83 -8.24
N ARG A 93 8.00 -0.80 -7.56
CA ARG A 93 7.93 0.58 -8.05
C ARG A 93 7.97 1.53 -6.87
N ALA A 94 8.57 2.69 -7.07
CA ALA A 94 8.64 3.74 -6.06
C ALA A 94 8.57 5.11 -6.72
N TRP A 95 8.02 6.06 -5.99
CA TRP A 95 7.94 7.45 -6.39
C TRP A 95 8.28 8.34 -5.20
N SER A 96 8.96 9.45 -5.48
CA SER A 96 9.27 10.49 -4.51
C SER A 96 8.54 11.78 -4.88
N PHE A 97 7.94 12.42 -3.87
CA PHE A 97 7.17 13.66 -4.01
C PHE A 97 7.08 14.36 -2.65
N VAL A 98 6.43 15.53 -2.61
CA VAL A 98 6.17 16.27 -1.36
C VAL A 98 4.67 16.25 -1.09
N SER A 99 4.27 15.99 0.16
CA SER A 99 2.89 16.08 0.62
C SER A 99 2.85 16.67 2.02
N GLU A 100 1.96 17.64 2.24
CA GLU A 100 1.81 18.33 3.54
C GLU A 100 3.14 18.86 4.12
N GLY A 101 4.05 19.31 3.23
CA GLY A 101 5.37 19.82 3.61
C GLY A 101 6.44 18.75 3.88
N PHE A 102 6.08 17.47 3.87
CA PHE A 102 7.04 16.38 4.07
C PHE A 102 7.51 15.79 2.73
N PRO A 103 8.82 15.55 2.56
CA PRO A 103 9.30 14.69 1.49
C PRO A 103 8.86 13.24 1.75
N ILE A 104 8.23 12.62 0.76
CA ILE A 104 7.67 11.27 0.84
C ILE A 104 8.26 10.42 -0.27
N THR A 105 8.56 9.16 0.06
CA THR A 105 8.76 8.09 -0.92
C THR A 105 7.71 7.02 -0.69
N ALA A 106 6.84 6.78 -1.68
CA ALA A 106 5.80 5.77 -1.60
C ALA A 106 5.86 4.83 -2.81
N GLY A 107 5.37 3.61 -2.65
CA GLY A 107 5.44 2.66 -3.75
C GLY A 107 4.83 1.31 -3.47
N GLU A 108 5.12 0.39 -4.39
CA GLU A 108 4.66 -0.98 -4.34
C GLU A 108 5.78 -1.91 -3.93
N LEU A 109 5.49 -2.86 -3.06
CA LEU A 109 6.41 -3.95 -2.74
C LEU A 109 5.72 -5.30 -2.72
N LYS A 110 6.54 -6.34 -2.84
CA LYS A 110 6.19 -7.74 -2.62
C LYS A 110 7.08 -8.33 -1.54
N TRP A 111 6.53 -9.23 -0.74
CA TRP A 111 7.31 -9.98 0.23
C TRP A 111 6.97 -11.45 0.20
N THR A 112 7.94 -12.25 0.61
CA THR A 112 7.80 -13.69 0.85
C THR A 112 8.50 -14.06 2.16
N GLY A 113 7.97 -15.08 2.83
CA GLY A 113 8.40 -15.47 4.18
C GLY A 113 8.08 -14.42 5.26
N ASN A 114 8.63 -14.62 6.45
CA ASN A 114 8.44 -13.74 7.60
C ASN A 114 9.30 -12.46 7.52
N ALA A 115 9.46 -11.88 6.32
CA ALA A 115 10.29 -10.70 6.07
C ALA A 115 9.74 -9.41 6.70
N LEU A 116 8.41 -9.34 6.86
CA LEU A 116 7.69 -8.20 7.43
C LEU A 116 6.87 -8.59 8.67
N ALA A 117 7.34 -9.59 9.41
CA ALA A 117 6.65 -10.10 10.60
C ALA A 117 6.36 -8.97 11.61
N GLY A 118 5.07 -8.82 11.94
CA GLY A 118 4.55 -7.77 12.81
C GLY A 118 4.27 -6.43 12.11
N ALA A 119 4.90 -6.12 10.97
CA ALA A 119 4.54 -4.94 10.18
C ALA A 119 3.27 -5.20 9.35
N VAL A 120 3.10 -6.41 8.82
CA VAL A 120 1.91 -6.84 8.07
C VAL A 120 1.48 -8.25 8.46
N GLU A 121 0.22 -8.58 8.23
CA GLU A 121 -0.29 -9.94 8.40
C GLU A 121 0.12 -10.84 7.22
N GLY A 122 0.54 -12.07 7.54
CA GLY A 122 0.80 -13.15 6.59
C GLY A 122 2.21 -13.14 5.96
N GLU A 123 2.70 -14.35 5.66
CA GLU A 123 4.08 -14.57 5.23
C GLU A 123 4.35 -14.19 3.76
N THR A 124 3.33 -14.15 2.91
CA THR A 124 3.50 -13.74 1.52
C THR A 124 2.41 -12.77 1.13
N GLY A 125 2.79 -11.75 0.38
CA GLY A 125 1.85 -10.73 -0.06
C GLY A 125 2.46 -9.63 -0.90
N GLU A 126 1.60 -8.67 -1.20
CA GLU A 126 1.93 -7.43 -1.89
C GLU A 126 1.24 -6.27 -1.17
N GLY A 127 1.83 -5.08 -1.29
CA GLY A 127 1.45 -3.97 -0.45
C GLY A 127 1.94 -2.63 -0.94
N VAL A 128 1.52 -1.60 -0.22
CA VAL A 128 2.00 -0.23 -0.38
C VAL A 128 2.94 0.05 0.76
N PHE A 129 4.08 0.68 0.46
CA PHE A 129 4.91 1.28 1.49
C PHE A 129 4.86 2.79 1.36
N VAL A 130 5.05 3.46 2.48
CA VAL A 130 5.24 4.91 2.55
C VAL A 130 6.41 5.18 3.47
N ILE A 131 7.31 6.05 3.05
CA ILE A 131 8.42 6.59 3.84
C ILE A 131 8.22 8.09 3.89
N VAL A 132 8.07 8.62 5.09
CA VAL A 132 8.03 10.05 5.36
C VAL A 132 9.41 10.46 5.88
N HIS A 133 10.03 11.46 5.24
CA HIS A 133 11.29 12.05 5.67
C HIS A 133 11.01 13.19 6.64
N LEU A 134 11.44 13.03 7.88
CA LEU A 134 11.15 13.94 8.97
C LEU A 134 12.16 15.10 9.02
N PRO A 135 11.73 16.31 9.42
CA PRO A 135 12.60 17.47 9.58
C PRO A 135 13.55 17.35 10.78
N ALA A 136 13.19 16.55 11.79
CA ALA A 136 13.99 16.25 12.96
C ALA A 136 14.08 14.73 13.18
N PRO A 137 15.18 14.22 13.75
CA PRO A 137 15.30 12.80 14.05
C PRO A 137 14.38 12.39 15.21
N LEU A 138 13.73 11.24 15.07
CA LEU A 138 13.01 10.53 16.12
C LEU A 138 13.85 9.39 16.70
N PRO A 139 13.64 9.00 17.97
CA PRO A 139 14.21 7.79 18.52
C PRO A 139 13.77 6.56 17.71
N SER A 140 14.60 5.52 17.69
CA SER A 140 14.24 4.26 17.02
C SER A 140 13.10 3.60 17.78
N MET A 141 11.92 3.56 17.16
CA MET A 141 10.73 2.97 17.77
C MET A 141 9.79 2.40 16.72
N ALA A 142 9.02 1.37 17.08
CA ALA A 142 8.03 0.78 16.19
C ALA A 142 6.78 0.33 16.95
N MET A 143 5.64 0.42 16.28
CA MET A 143 4.37 -0.11 16.75
C MET A 143 3.86 -1.12 15.72
N ARG A 144 3.86 -2.40 16.09
CA ARG A 144 3.52 -3.53 15.21
C ARG A 144 2.10 -4.06 15.49
N ASN A 145 1.57 -4.84 14.54
CA ASN A 145 0.37 -5.63 14.76
C ASN A 145 0.57 -6.58 15.94
N ARG A 146 -0.46 -6.74 16.77
CA ARG A 146 -0.45 -7.45 18.08
C ARG A 146 0.27 -6.72 19.23
N PHE A 147 0.52 -5.43 19.08
CA PHE A 147 1.16 -4.57 20.10
C PHE A 147 2.61 -4.95 20.43
N ASP A 148 3.30 -5.65 19.51
CA ASP A 148 4.75 -5.79 19.63
C ASP A 148 5.37 -4.39 19.44
N ARG A 149 5.92 -3.86 20.52
CA ARG A 149 6.60 -2.57 20.53
C ARG A 149 8.10 -2.81 20.43
N LEU A 150 8.77 -1.91 19.73
CA LEU A 150 10.24 -1.87 19.71
C LEU A 150 10.68 -0.48 20.15
N GLY A 151 11.62 -0.42 21.09
CA GLY A 151 12.09 0.81 21.72
C GLY A 151 11.26 1.24 22.94
N ASP A 152 11.86 2.09 23.77
CA ASP A 152 11.32 2.50 25.08
C ASP A 152 10.85 3.97 25.09
N SER A 153 10.42 4.49 23.94
CA SER A 153 9.98 5.89 23.86
C SER A 153 8.64 6.08 24.57
N PRO A 154 8.50 7.10 25.46
CA PRO A 154 7.22 7.41 26.11
C PRO A 154 6.13 7.83 25.10
N LEU A 155 6.51 8.20 23.88
CA LEU A 155 5.55 8.47 22.79
C LEU A 155 4.71 7.24 22.45
N LEU A 156 5.23 6.02 22.65
CA LEU A 156 4.50 4.77 22.40
C LEU A 156 3.36 4.52 23.40
N ASP A 157 3.37 5.20 24.55
CA ASP A 157 2.36 5.05 25.60
C ASP A 157 1.17 6.00 25.42
N ARG A 158 1.21 6.87 24.40
CA ARG A 158 0.09 7.77 24.10
C ARG A 158 -1.17 6.97 23.75
N PRO A 159 -2.29 7.16 24.47
CA PRO A 159 -3.51 6.41 24.24
C PRO A 159 -4.11 6.68 22.85
N GLU A 160 -3.88 7.85 22.28
CA GLU A 160 -4.33 8.25 20.94
C GLU A 160 -3.68 7.38 19.86
N LEU A 161 -2.37 7.16 19.94
CA LEU A 161 -1.64 6.29 18.99
C LEU A 161 -2.16 4.85 19.07
N ARG A 162 -2.37 4.35 20.28
CA ARG A 162 -2.90 2.99 20.48
C ARG A 162 -4.32 2.85 19.93
N ARG A 163 -5.18 3.85 20.18
CA ARG A 163 -6.57 3.88 19.67
C ARG A 163 -6.59 3.96 18.15
N ALA A 164 -5.78 4.82 17.55
CA ALA A 164 -5.69 4.97 16.10
C ALA A 164 -5.23 3.67 15.41
N LEU A 165 -4.25 2.97 16.00
CA LEU A 165 -3.83 1.66 15.49
C LEU A 165 -4.95 0.61 15.59
N LEU A 166 -5.62 0.55 16.74
CA LEU A 166 -6.68 -0.43 17.00
C LEU A 166 -7.91 -0.25 16.10
N THR A 167 -8.23 0.99 15.77
CA THR A 167 -9.35 1.33 14.88
C THR A 167 -8.97 1.25 13.40
N GLY A 168 -7.69 1.03 13.07
CA GLY A 168 -7.18 1.01 11.71
C GLY A 168 -7.07 2.39 11.06
N GLU A 169 -7.15 3.47 11.85
CA GLU A 169 -6.92 4.85 11.39
C GLU A 169 -5.46 5.03 10.94
N ILE A 170 -4.51 4.40 11.65
CA ILE A 170 -3.11 4.34 11.26
C ILE A 170 -2.64 2.89 11.07
N PRO A 171 -1.73 2.62 10.13
CA PRO A 171 -1.12 1.31 9.98
C PRO A 171 -0.02 1.07 11.03
N PRO A 172 0.48 -0.17 11.15
CA PRO A 172 1.76 -0.42 11.78
C PRO A 172 2.87 0.44 11.17
N TRP A 173 3.76 0.94 12.01
CA TRP A 173 4.76 1.93 11.62
C TRP A 173 6.08 1.72 12.36
N THR A 174 7.16 2.24 11.78
CA THR A 174 8.50 2.26 12.37
C THR A 174 9.12 3.63 12.12
N ALA A 175 9.69 4.23 13.16
CA ALA A 175 10.47 5.46 13.09
C ALA A 175 11.93 5.16 13.45
N ARG A 176 12.87 5.72 12.69
CA ARG A 176 14.31 5.62 12.98
C ARG A 176 15.04 6.84 12.43
N GLY A 177 15.62 7.64 13.31
CA GLY A 177 16.29 8.87 12.89
C GLY A 177 15.31 9.74 12.12
N ARG A 178 15.65 10.15 10.90
CA ARG A 178 14.82 11.08 10.10
C ARG A 178 13.82 10.39 9.19
N THR A 179 13.51 9.11 9.41
CA THR A 179 12.54 8.38 8.59
C THR A 179 11.46 7.76 9.46
N LEU A 180 10.22 7.91 9.01
CA LEU A 180 9.09 7.13 9.47
C LEU A 180 8.57 6.35 8.27
N PHE A 181 8.33 5.05 8.42
CA PHE A 181 7.78 4.26 7.35
C PHE A 181 6.65 3.34 7.81
N THR A 182 5.73 3.10 6.89
CA THR A 182 4.59 2.22 7.04
C THR A 182 4.57 1.23 5.88
N ILE A 183 4.07 0.03 6.13
CA ILE A 183 3.84 -0.97 5.08
C ILE A 183 2.46 -1.55 5.29
N GLU A 184 1.64 -1.50 4.25
CA GLU A 184 0.25 -1.93 4.29
C GLU A 184 0.01 -3.05 3.30
N ARG A 185 -0.60 -4.14 3.78
CA ARG A 185 -1.01 -5.24 2.89
C ARG A 185 -2.16 -4.81 2.02
N ARG A 186 -2.04 -5.10 0.73
CA ARG A 186 -3.08 -4.83 -0.26
C ARG A 186 -3.77 -6.14 -0.65
N ARG A 187 -5.10 -6.10 -0.80
CA ARG A 187 -5.91 -7.24 -1.28
C ARG A 187 -6.34 -7.10 -2.75
N THR A 188 -6.32 -5.88 -3.27
CA THR A 188 -6.73 -5.52 -4.63
C THR A 188 -5.54 -5.02 -5.45
N TRP A 189 -5.73 -4.67 -6.71
CA TRP A 189 -4.67 -4.07 -7.53
C TRP A 189 -4.29 -2.66 -7.05
N LEU A 190 -3.03 -2.26 -7.25
CA LEU A 190 -2.60 -0.90 -6.90
C LEU A 190 -3.34 0.13 -7.75
N ARG A 191 -3.96 1.09 -7.09
CA ARG A 191 -4.58 2.25 -7.75
C ARG A 191 -4.13 3.53 -7.05
N PRO A 192 -4.16 4.70 -7.72
CA PRO A 192 -3.74 5.96 -7.11
C PRO A 192 -4.37 6.24 -5.73
N PRO A 193 -5.69 6.04 -5.52
CA PRO A 193 -6.31 6.29 -4.21
C PRO A 193 -5.78 5.40 -3.09
N ALA A 194 -5.22 4.23 -3.42
CA ALA A 194 -4.61 3.36 -2.42
C ALA A 194 -3.27 3.91 -1.93
N ILE A 195 -2.49 4.54 -2.81
CA ILE A 195 -1.23 5.21 -2.44
C ILE A 195 -1.55 6.46 -1.64
N GLU A 196 -2.47 7.30 -2.12
CA GLU A 196 -2.92 8.52 -1.42
C GLU A 196 -3.45 8.18 -0.02
N GLY A 197 -4.30 7.16 0.10
CA GLY A 197 -4.82 6.72 1.39
C GLY A 197 -3.73 6.21 2.34
N ALA A 198 -2.74 5.47 1.84
CA ALA A 198 -1.61 5.02 2.65
C ALA A 198 -0.72 6.20 3.10
N VAL A 199 -0.52 7.18 2.21
CA VAL A 199 0.24 8.42 2.51
C VAL A 199 -0.46 9.22 3.60
N HIS A 200 -1.77 9.45 3.45
CA HIS A 200 -2.55 10.18 4.45
C HIS A 200 -2.49 9.50 5.82
N ARG A 201 -2.65 8.17 5.88
CA ARG A 201 -2.51 7.44 7.15
C ARG A 201 -1.09 7.47 7.72
N ALA A 202 -0.05 7.46 6.87
CA ALA A 202 1.33 7.58 7.34
C ALA A 202 1.61 8.98 7.91
N LEU A 203 1.10 10.04 7.27
CA LEU A 203 1.17 11.42 7.78
C LEU A 203 0.39 11.57 9.08
N ARG A 204 -0.75 10.88 9.21
CA ARG A 204 -1.49 10.81 10.48
C ARG A 204 -0.65 10.24 11.64
N VAL A 205 0.24 9.29 11.38
CA VAL A 205 1.21 8.83 12.39
C VAL A 205 2.15 9.97 12.81
N VAL A 206 2.64 10.76 11.85
CA VAL A 206 3.52 11.91 12.13
C VAL A 206 2.79 12.93 12.99
N GLU A 207 1.54 13.26 12.69
CA GLU A 207 0.71 14.17 13.50
C GLU A 207 0.55 13.67 14.94
N LEU A 208 0.25 12.37 15.12
CA LEU A 208 0.05 11.78 16.44
C LEU A 208 1.35 11.67 17.25
N LEU A 209 2.50 11.62 16.56
CA LEU A 209 3.83 11.64 17.17
C LEU A 209 4.34 13.05 17.45
N ALA A 210 3.83 14.07 16.75
CA ALA A 210 4.16 15.45 17.05
C ALA A 210 3.83 15.73 18.54
N PRO A 211 4.67 16.48 19.26
CA PRO A 211 4.29 16.96 20.57
C PRO A 211 2.93 17.66 20.44
N ALA A 212 1.97 17.32 21.30
CA ALA A 212 0.75 18.12 21.41
C ALA A 212 1.23 19.56 21.68
N GLY A 213 0.90 20.48 20.78
CA GLY A 213 1.62 21.75 20.64
C GLY A 213 1.88 22.51 21.93
N ASP A 214 3.05 23.15 21.97
CA ASP A 214 3.27 24.48 22.56
C ASP A 214 2.78 24.73 24.00
N ASP A 215 3.44 24.09 24.97
CA ASP A 215 3.72 24.73 26.28
C ASP A 215 5.10 25.45 26.25
N LEU A 216 5.68 25.69 25.07
CA LEU A 216 6.95 26.43 24.92
C LEU A 216 6.78 27.96 24.85
N ASP A 217 5.54 28.48 24.87
CA ASP A 217 5.25 29.92 24.93
C ASP A 217 4.96 30.44 26.36
N GLN A 218 5.04 29.59 27.40
CA GLN A 218 4.82 30.00 28.80
C GLN A 218 6.08 30.03 29.69
N ALA A 219 7.26 29.68 29.17
CA ALA A 219 8.50 29.72 29.97
C ALA A 219 9.30 31.03 29.86
N ASP A 220 8.92 31.94 28.95
CA ASP A 220 9.60 33.22 28.71
C ASP A 220 8.68 34.46 28.94
N ARG A 221 7.73 34.38 29.89
CA ARG A 221 7.01 35.56 30.42
C ARG A 221 7.08 35.65 31.94
#